data_AF-A0A2A2TNC1-F1
#
_entry.id   AF-A0A2A2TNC1-F1
#
_cell.length_a   1.000
_cell.length_b   1.000
_cell.length_c   1.000
_cell.angle_alpha   90.00
_cell.angle_beta   90.00
_cell.angle_gamma   90.00
#
_symmetry.space_group_name_H-M   'P 1'
#
loop_
_entity.id
_entity.type
_entity.pdbx_description
1 polymer ?
#
loop_
_entity_poly.entity_id
_entity_poly.type
_entity_poly.pdbx_seq_one_letter_code
_entity_poly.pdbx_strand_id
1 'polypeptide(L)'
;MTSADRTTNISQNQDQEALLQPTIDGIRRNRPLQEILQLAVVDTRRFLGTDRIMVYRFDADGSGEVISESLCKENLPSFLGLHFPDEDIPPHAREMFLKARQRSIVDVESGKIGLSPLDNCDTGEILTKESNFQVRPLPKKISRSQCRN
;
A
#
# COMPACT_ATOMS: atom_id res chain seq x y z
N MET A 1 14.03 -13.75 -34.82
CA MET A 1 14.15 -13.39 -33.40
C MET A 1 13.27 -12.17 -33.17
N THR A 2 12.09 -12.20 -32.54
CA THR A 2 11.26 -13.29 -32.02
C THR A 2 9.85 -12.68 -31.87
N SER A 3 8.89 -13.11 -32.69
CA SER A 3 7.48 -12.67 -32.59
C SER A 3 6.78 -13.21 -31.33
N ALA A 4 7.45 -14.09 -30.59
CA ALA A 4 6.98 -14.70 -29.34
C ALA A 4 6.95 -13.73 -28.15
N ASP A 5 7.81 -12.69 -28.10
CA ASP A 5 7.87 -11.76 -26.95
C ASP A 5 6.72 -10.75 -26.90
N ARG A 6 6.05 -10.48 -28.05
CA ARG A 6 4.94 -9.52 -28.10
C ARG A 6 3.63 -10.09 -27.56
N THR A 7 3.38 -11.39 -27.76
CA THR A 7 2.15 -12.03 -27.30
C THR A 7 2.13 -12.21 -25.78
N THR A 8 3.28 -12.51 -25.18
CA THR A 8 3.42 -12.67 -23.73
C THR A 8 3.13 -11.38 -22.97
N ASN A 9 3.57 -10.23 -23.50
CA ASN A 9 3.33 -8.91 -22.89
C ASN A 9 1.85 -8.45 -22.96
N ILE A 10 1.11 -8.84 -24.00
CA ILE A 10 -0.30 -8.47 -24.15
C ILE A 10 -1.18 -9.31 -23.21
N SER A 11 -0.93 -10.63 -23.12
CA SER A 11 -1.68 -11.49 -22.20
C SER A 11 -1.39 -11.17 -20.73
N GLN A 12 -0.13 -10.87 -20.36
CA GLN A 12 0.20 -10.52 -18.97
C GLN A 12 -0.46 -9.21 -18.51
N ASN A 13 -0.55 -8.19 -19.36
CA ASN A 13 -1.26 -6.95 -19.02
C ASN A 13 -2.77 -7.18 -18.86
N GLN A 14 -3.37 -8.02 -19.71
CA GLN A 14 -4.79 -8.37 -19.63
C GLN A 14 -5.13 -9.17 -18.37
N ASP A 15 -4.27 -10.11 -17.98
CA ASP A 15 -4.41 -10.89 -16.75
C ASP A 15 -4.23 -10.02 -15.49
N GLN A 16 -3.32 -9.03 -15.54
CA GLN A 16 -3.11 -8.07 -14.47
C GLN A 16 -4.30 -7.12 -14.29
N GLU A 17 -4.87 -6.57 -15.37
CA GLU A 17 -6.05 -5.71 -15.30
C GLU A 17 -7.28 -6.47 -14.80
N ALA A 18 -7.45 -7.73 -15.22
CA ALA A 18 -8.57 -8.58 -14.80
C ALA A 18 -8.62 -8.79 -13.27
N LEU A 19 -7.49 -8.70 -12.59
CA LEU A 19 -7.41 -8.88 -11.13
C LEU A 19 -8.00 -7.71 -10.34
N LEU A 20 -8.03 -6.50 -10.92
CA LEU A 20 -8.57 -5.30 -10.28
C LEU A 20 -10.03 -5.01 -10.66
N GLN A 21 -10.52 -5.62 -11.75
CA GLN A 21 -11.92 -5.47 -12.19
C GLN A 21 -12.95 -5.77 -11.09
N PRO A 22 -12.81 -6.84 -10.27
CA PRO A 22 -13.75 -7.12 -9.19
C PRO A 22 -13.84 -5.97 -8.18
N THR A 23 -12.70 -5.37 -7.82
CA THR A 23 -12.65 -4.19 -6.95
C THR A 23 -13.39 -3.01 -7.56
N ILE A 24 -13.12 -2.69 -8.82
CA ILE A 24 -13.77 -1.57 -9.54
C ILE A 24 -15.29 -1.78 -9.62
N ASP A 25 -15.73 -3.00 -9.94
CA ASP A 25 -17.15 -3.34 -9.97
C ASP A 25 -17.80 -3.38 -8.59
N GLY A 26 -17.02 -3.65 -7.53
CA GLY A 26 -17.47 -3.54 -6.15
C GLY A 26 -17.83 -2.10 -5.79
N ILE A 27 -17.00 -1.15 -6.18
CA ILE A 27 -17.23 0.30 -5.98
C ILE A 27 -18.52 0.75 -6.69
N ARG A 28 -18.75 0.29 -7.92
CA ARG A 28 -19.92 0.66 -8.74
C ARG A 28 -21.26 0.16 -8.20
N ARG A 29 -21.27 -0.84 -7.30
CA ARG A 29 -22.47 -1.54 -6.82
C ARG A 29 -23.03 -1.01 -5.49
N ASN A 30 -22.63 0.18 -5.03
CA ASN A 30 -23.08 0.80 -3.78
C ASN A 30 -22.92 -0.13 -2.55
N ARG A 31 -21.81 -0.85 -2.49
CA ARG A 31 -21.46 -1.70 -1.34
C ARG A 31 -21.03 -0.85 -0.13
N PRO A 32 -21.16 -1.38 1.10
CA PRO A 32 -20.58 -0.71 2.27
C PRO A 32 -19.07 -0.54 2.07
N LEU A 33 -18.53 0.61 2.50
CA LEU A 33 -17.13 0.97 2.32
C LEU A 33 -16.17 -0.14 2.78
N GLN A 34 -16.47 -0.79 3.89
CA GLN A 34 -15.62 -1.86 4.45
C GLN A 34 -15.45 -3.04 3.48
N GLU A 35 -16.49 -3.45 2.75
CA GLU A 35 -16.39 -4.52 1.76
C GLU A 35 -15.50 -4.12 0.58
N ILE A 36 -15.62 -2.88 0.12
CA ILE A 36 -14.80 -2.33 -0.96
C ILE A 36 -13.33 -2.32 -0.54
N LEU A 37 -13.05 -1.80 0.66
CA LEU A 37 -11.68 -1.74 1.17
C LEU A 37 -11.10 -3.15 1.37
N GLN A 38 -11.90 -4.11 1.85
CA GLN A 38 -11.45 -5.49 2.01
C GLN A 38 -11.12 -6.14 0.66
N LEU A 39 -11.93 -5.91 -0.36
CA LEU A 39 -11.68 -6.42 -1.71
C LEU A 39 -10.40 -5.78 -2.30
N ALA A 40 -10.24 -4.47 -2.16
CA ALA A 40 -9.08 -3.74 -2.65
C ALA A 40 -7.76 -4.25 -2.04
N VAL A 41 -7.69 -4.47 -0.72
CA VAL A 41 -6.47 -4.99 -0.08
C VAL A 41 -6.17 -6.44 -0.50
N VAL A 42 -7.20 -7.26 -0.76
CA VAL A 42 -7.02 -8.64 -1.23
C VAL A 42 -6.50 -8.67 -2.66
N ASP A 43 -7.15 -7.95 -3.57
CA ASP A 43 -6.80 -7.93 -4.99
C ASP A 43 -5.43 -7.28 -5.19
N THR A 44 -5.15 -6.16 -4.51
CA THR A 44 -3.85 -5.47 -4.59
C THR A 44 -2.71 -6.32 -4.03
N ARG A 45 -2.93 -7.06 -2.93
CA ARG A 45 -1.88 -7.96 -2.40
C ARG A 45 -1.56 -9.08 -3.38
N ARG A 46 -2.58 -9.66 -4.01
CA ARG A 46 -2.40 -10.69 -5.05
C ARG A 46 -1.69 -10.12 -6.28
N PHE A 47 -2.06 -8.90 -6.68
CA PHE A 47 -1.48 -8.20 -7.82
C PHE A 47 0.00 -7.89 -7.62
N LEU A 48 0.36 -7.32 -6.47
CA LEU A 48 1.74 -6.93 -6.16
C LEU A 48 2.59 -8.10 -5.66
N GLY A 49 1.99 -9.23 -5.31
CA GLY A 49 2.70 -10.38 -4.76
C GLY A 49 3.38 -10.11 -3.41
N THR A 50 2.83 -9.18 -2.61
CA THR A 50 3.42 -8.77 -1.32
C THR A 50 2.88 -9.56 -0.15
N ASP A 51 3.62 -9.55 0.97
CA ASP A 51 3.20 -10.23 2.20
C ASP A 51 2.08 -9.51 2.93
N ARG A 52 1.93 -8.20 2.75
CA ARG A 52 0.91 -7.39 3.42
C ARG A 52 0.48 -6.21 2.56
N ILE A 53 -0.82 -5.94 2.56
CA ILE A 53 -1.42 -4.67 2.15
C ILE A 53 -2.37 -4.22 3.24
N MET A 54 -2.37 -2.92 3.55
CA MET A 54 -3.26 -2.34 4.55
C MET A 54 -3.79 -0.98 4.08
N VAL A 55 -4.98 -0.63 4.55
CA VAL A 55 -5.56 0.72 4.40
C VAL A 55 -5.46 1.41 5.74
N TYR A 56 -4.79 2.56 5.75
CA TYR A 56 -4.65 3.43 6.91
C TYR A 56 -5.58 4.63 6.77
N ARG A 57 -6.40 4.89 7.79
CA ARG A 57 -7.27 6.08 7.88
C ARG A 57 -6.64 7.09 8.83
N PHE A 58 -6.48 8.32 8.36
CA PHE A 58 -6.12 9.45 9.22
C PHE A 58 -7.33 9.95 10.00
N ASP A 59 -7.11 10.24 11.28
CA ASP A 59 -8.05 10.94 12.14
C ASP A 59 -7.74 12.45 12.15
N ALA A 60 -8.63 13.26 12.73
CA ALA A 60 -8.56 14.72 12.65
C ALA A 60 -7.35 15.33 13.36
N ASP A 61 -6.80 14.64 14.36
CA ASP A 61 -5.60 15.02 15.10
C ASP A 61 -4.29 14.62 14.38
N GLY A 62 -4.40 13.94 13.23
CA GLY A 62 -3.26 13.46 12.45
C GLY A 62 -2.76 12.08 12.88
N SER A 63 -3.33 11.49 13.95
CA SER A 63 -3.17 10.07 14.26
C SER A 63 -3.94 9.22 13.24
N GLY A 64 -3.91 7.90 13.38
CA GLY A 64 -4.73 7.07 12.50
C GLY A 64 -4.70 5.59 12.80
N GLU A 65 -5.54 4.88 12.05
CA GLU A 65 -5.92 3.50 12.31
C GLU A 65 -5.81 2.65 11.05
N VAL A 66 -5.40 1.40 11.19
CA VAL A 66 -5.52 0.41 10.10
C VAL A 66 -6.95 -0.14 10.07
N ILE A 67 -7.70 0.24 9.04
CA ILE A 67 -9.14 -0.09 8.92
C ILE A 67 -9.42 -1.29 8.00
N SER A 68 -8.44 -1.72 7.19
CA SER A 68 -8.53 -2.90 6.33
C SER A 68 -7.15 -3.50 6.13
N GLU A 69 -7.05 -4.83 6.10
CA GLU A 69 -5.77 -5.54 5.99
C GLU A 69 -5.92 -6.84 5.19
N SER A 70 -4.88 -7.18 4.44
CA SER A 70 -4.67 -8.48 3.79
C SER A 70 -3.24 -8.91 4.07
N LEU A 71 -3.07 -10.11 4.63
CA LEU A 71 -1.76 -10.65 5.01
C LEU A 71 -1.54 -12.06 4.45
N CYS A 72 -0.29 -12.38 4.13
CA CYS A 72 0.19 -13.74 3.93
C CYS A 72 0.36 -14.39 5.31
N LYS A 73 -0.37 -15.47 5.57
CA LYS A 73 -0.61 -16.00 6.94
C LYS A 73 0.62 -16.58 7.64
N GLU A 74 1.76 -16.72 6.97
CA GLU A 74 2.79 -17.62 7.49
C GLU A 74 3.58 -17.10 8.69
N ASN A 75 3.76 -15.78 8.94
CA ASN A 75 4.54 -15.33 10.11
C ASN A 75 4.30 -13.87 10.58
N LEU A 76 3.28 -13.17 10.07
CA LEU A 76 3.11 -11.74 10.33
C LEU A 76 1.95 -11.46 11.30
N PRO A 77 2.16 -10.67 12.37
CA PRO A 77 1.06 -10.26 13.23
C PRO A 77 0.18 -9.21 12.53
N SER A 78 -1.14 -9.32 12.73
CA SER A 78 -2.13 -8.39 12.17
C SER A 78 -1.99 -6.99 12.77
N PHE A 79 -2.16 -5.95 11.96
CA PHE A 79 -2.26 -4.56 12.41
C PHE A 79 -3.67 -4.01 12.38
N LEU A 80 -4.66 -4.80 11.95
CA LEU A 80 -6.05 -4.35 11.87
C LEU A 80 -6.54 -3.82 13.23
N GLY A 81 -7.07 -2.59 13.22
CA GLY A 81 -7.55 -1.88 14.41
C GLY A 81 -6.45 -1.23 15.28
N LEU A 82 -5.17 -1.38 14.93
CA LEU A 82 -4.10 -0.67 15.63
C LEU A 82 -4.14 0.82 15.28
N HIS A 83 -3.99 1.64 16.32
CA HIS A 83 -3.89 3.09 16.22
C HIS A 83 -2.44 3.53 16.39
N PHE A 84 -2.01 4.47 15.56
CA PHE A 84 -0.65 5.01 15.51
C PHE A 84 -0.68 6.53 15.72
N PRO A 85 0.30 7.08 16.45
CA PRO A 85 0.40 8.51 16.70
C PRO A 85 0.73 9.28 15.41
N ASP A 86 0.46 10.58 15.40
CA ASP A 86 0.75 11.47 14.28
C ASP A 86 2.25 11.56 13.95
N GLU A 87 3.11 11.29 14.93
CA GLU A 87 4.56 11.21 14.79
C GLU A 87 5.04 10.16 13.77
N ASP A 88 4.27 9.08 13.57
CA ASP A 88 4.66 7.98 12.69
C ASP A 88 4.56 8.38 11.20
N ILE A 89 3.73 9.39 10.88
CA ILE A 89 3.64 10.00 9.54
C ILE A 89 3.63 11.53 9.70
N PRO A 90 4.79 12.19 9.86
CA PRO A 90 4.88 13.61 10.20
C PRO A 90 4.27 14.53 9.13
N PRO A 91 3.93 15.80 9.43
CA PRO A 91 3.25 16.71 8.50
C PRO A 91 3.91 16.84 7.12
N HIS A 92 5.24 16.98 7.07
CA HIS A 92 5.99 17.09 5.81
C HIS A 92 5.86 15.83 4.93
N ALA A 93 5.74 14.66 5.56
CA ALA A 93 5.49 13.41 4.85
C ALA A 93 4.11 13.38 4.22
N ARG A 94 3.10 13.84 4.96
CA ARG A 94 1.71 13.91 4.47
C ARG A 94 1.61 14.85 3.26
N GLU A 95 2.25 16.01 3.32
CA GLU A 95 2.34 16.94 2.19
C GLU A 95 3.02 16.31 0.97
N MET A 96 4.08 15.54 1.17
CA MET A 96 4.72 14.79 0.10
C MET A 96 3.75 13.76 -0.49
N PHE A 97 3.04 12.96 0.32
CA PHE A 97 2.08 11.96 -0.20
C PHE A 97 0.92 12.59 -0.97
N LEU A 98 0.49 13.80 -0.62
CA LEU A 98 -0.52 14.53 -1.40
C LEU A 98 -0.03 14.87 -2.81
N LYS A 99 1.27 15.16 -2.97
CA LYS A 99 1.88 15.52 -4.27
C LYS A 99 2.30 14.29 -5.07
N ALA A 100 2.99 13.37 -4.39
CA ALA A 100 3.65 12.21 -4.98
C ALA A 100 2.69 11.03 -5.22
N ARG A 101 1.63 10.90 -4.40
CA ARG A 101 0.62 9.82 -4.39
C ARG A 101 1.14 8.39 -4.16
N GLN A 102 2.41 8.12 -4.41
CA GLN A 102 3.07 6.82 -4.25
C GLN A 102 4.50 7.02 -3.72
N ARG A 103 5.00 6.02 -2.97
CA ARG A 103 6.41 5.91 -2.57
C ARG A 103 6.81 4.45 -2.55
N SER A 104 8.03 4.14 -2.99
CA SER A 104 8.64 2.81 -2.85
C SER A 104 9.88 2.90 -1.97
N ILE A 105 10.11 1.86 -1.17
CA ILE A 105 11.29 1.68 -0.32
C ILE A 105 11.77 0.26 -0.61
N VAL A 106 12.97 0.12 -1.18
CA VAL A 106 13.45 -1.16 -1.73
C VAL A 106 14.23 -1.94 -0.68
N ASP A 107 15.02 -1.24 0.13
CA ASP A 107 15.80 -1.87 1.19
C ASP A 107 15.72 -1.03 2.46
N VAL A 108 15.10 -1.63 3.48
CA VAL A 108 14.92 -1.02 4.79
C VAL A 108 16.21 -1.09 5.63
N GLU A 109 17.02 -2.14 5.47
CA GLU A 109 18.26 -2.33 6.24
C GLU A 109 19.37 -1.39 5.75
N SER A 110 19.51 -1.22 4.43
CA SER A 110 20.47 -0.26 3.87
C SER A 110 19.91 1.16 3.74
N GLY A 111 18.63 1.38 4.08
CA GLY A 111 17.96 2.68 3.95
C GLY A 111 17.85 3.18 2.50
N LYS A 112 18.08 2.31 1.51
CA LYS A 112 18.01 2.67 0.09
C LYS A 112 16.54 2.83 -0.31
N ILE A 113 16.13 4.09 -0.34
CA ILE A 113 14.83 4.51 -0.85
C ILE A 113 14.91 4.48 -2.37
N GLY A 114 14.19 3.55 -3.00
CA GLY A 114 13.98 3.57 -4.44
C GLY A 114 12.80 4.49 -4.75
N LEU A 115 13.08 5.73 -5.17
CA LEU A 115 12.03 6.57 -5.74
C LEU A 115 11.67 5.99 -7.12
N SER A 116 10.47 5.42 -7.26
CA SER A 116 9.86 5.34 -8.59
C SER A 116 9.64 6.79 -9.07
N PRO A 117 9.94 7.13 -10.34
CA PRO A 117 9.70 8.47 -10.87
C PRO A 117 8.30 8.92 -10.47
N LEU A 118 8.27 10.02 -9.72
CA LEU A 118 7.04 10.63 -9.26
C LEU A 118 6.48 11.43 -10.43
N ASP A 119 5.75 10.77 -11.32
CA ASP A 119 4.99 11.50 -12.32
C ASP A 119 3.86 12.19 -11.58
N ASN A 120 3.99 13.51 -11.37
CA ASN A 120 2.84 14.31 -10.97
C ASN A 120 1.78 14.14 -12.06
N CYS A 121 0.69 13.40 -11.80
CA CYS A 121 -0.27 13.04 -12.84
C CYS A 121 -0.88 14.26 -13.56
N ASP A 122 -0.83 15.43 -12.93
CA ASP A 122 -1.38 16.68 -13.45
C ASP A 122 -0.35 17.56 -14.19
N THR A 123 0.97 17.39 -13.96
CA THR A 123 2.02 18.28 -14.51
C THR A 123 3.24 17.57 -15.10
N GLY A 124 3.44 16.28 -14.84
CA GLY A 124 4.58 15.51 -15.35
C GLY A 124 5.95 15.91 -14.76
N GLU A 125 6.00 16.79 -13.75
CA GLU A 125 7.25 17.19 -13.11
C GLU A 125 7.74 16.14 -12.10
N ILE A 126 9.02 15.79 -12.19
CA ILE A 126 9.70 14.88 -11.27
C ILE A 126 9.93 15.60 -9.93
N LEU A 127 9.29 15.12 -8.87
CA LEU A 127 9.55 15.60 -7.50
C LEU A 127 10.91 15.05 -7.00
N THR A 128 11.99 15.79 -7.22
CA THR A 128 13.38 15.37 -6.92
C THR A 128 13.80 15.49 -5.45
N LYS A 129 12.93 15.93 -4.54
CA LYS A 129 13.33 16.09 -3.13
C LYS A 129 13.24 14.76 -2.39
N GLU A 130 14.41 14.15 -2.19
CA GLU A 130 14.65 13.10 -1.20
C GLU A 130 14.15 13.59 0.17
N SER A 131 12.95 13.14 0.53
CA SER A 131 12.48 13.26 1.91
C SER A 131 13.02 12.03 2.63
N ASN A 132 13.93 12.27 3.58
CA ASN A 132 14.49 11.25 4.44
C ASN A 132 13.43 10.85 5.48
N PHE A 133 12.89 9.66 5.32
CA PHE A 133 11.98 9.06 6.29
C PHE A 133 12.78 8.13 7.19
N GLN A 134 12.68 8.33 8.50
CA GLN A 134 13.23 7.38 9.45
C GLN A 134 12.19 6.30 9.71
N VAL A 135 12.44 5.09 9.22
CA VAL A 135 11.57 3.93 9.51
C VAL A 135 11.76 3.57 10.98
N ARG A 136 10.72 3.77 11.80
CA ARG A 136 10.73 3.27 13.18
C ARG A 136 10.38 1.78 13.17
N PRO A 137 11.17 0.92 13.84
CA PRO A 137 10.77 -0.47 14.04
C PRO A 137 9.51 -0.51 14.91
N LEU A 138 8.59 -1.40 14.56
CA LEU A 138 7.35 -1.59 15.31
C LEU A 138 7.65 -1.94 16.78
N PRO A 139 6.84 -1.44 17.72
CA PRO A 139 7.00 -1.81 19.12
C PRO A 139 6.86 -3.34 19.26
N LYS A 140 7.80 -3.97 20.00
CA LYS A 140 7.84 -5.42 20.28
C LYS A 140 6.59 -6.00 20.99
N LYS A 141 5.57 -5.16 21.25
CA LYS A 141 4.34 -5.47 21.97
C LYS A 141 3.21 -6.03 21.12
N ILE A 142 3.46 -6.45 19.87
CA ILE A 142 2.49 -7.30 19.17
C ILE A 142 2.74 -8.75 19.63
N SER A 143 2.30 -9.02 20.87
CA SER A 143 2.43 -10.31 21.51
C SER A 143 1.60 -11.35 20.76
N ARG A 144 2.16 -12.55 20.57
CA ARG A 144 1.44 -13.75 20.06
C ARG A 144 0.14 -14.06 20.83
N SER A 145 -0.07 -13.47 22.01
CA SER A 145 -1.28 -13.62 22.82
C SER A 145 -2.51 -12.86 22.30
N GLN A 146 -2.35 -11.87 21.41
CA GLN A 146 -3.48 -11.14 20.80
C GLN A 146 -3.97 -11.74 19.48
N CYS A 147 -3.28 -12.76 18.96
CA CYS A 147 -3.69 -13.54 17.78
C CYS A 147 -4.44 -14.84 18.15
N ARG A 148 -5.23 -14.82 19.22
CA ARG A 148 -6.27 -15.83 19.46
C ARG A 148 -7.59 -15.12 19.69
N ASN A 149 -8.46 -15.20 18.69
CA ASN A 149 -9.85 -15.58 18.82
C ASN A 149 -10.32 -16.11 17.46
#